data_AF-A0A9P6BL07-F1
#
_entry.id   AF-A0A9P6BL07-F1
#
_cell.length_a   1.000
_cell.length_b   1.000
_cell.length_c   1.000
_cell.angle_alpha   90.00
_cell.angle_beta   90.00
_cell.angle_gamma   90.00
#
_symmetry.space_group_name_H-M   'P 1'
#
loop_
_entity.id
_entity.type
_entity.pdbx_description
1 polymer ?
#
loop_
_entity_poly.entity_id
_entity_poly.type
_entity_poly.pdbx_seq_one_letter_code
_entity_poly.pdbx_strand_id
1 'polypeptide(L)' 'VPALRPTEYARISRRQKTVNRAYGGSRCANCVRDRIVRAFLIEEQKIVKKVIKAQAKNAKPVKAPKAKSSKPKAK' A
#
# COMPACT_ATOMS: atom_id res chain seq x y z
N VAL A 1 6.36 6.31 25.58
CA VAL A 1 6.56 5.00 26.23
C VAL A 1 7.89 5.10 26.96
N PRO A 2 7.90 4.97 28.29
CA PRO A 2 9.06 5.30 29.10
C PRO A 2 10.21 4.31 28.88
N ALA A 3 11.46 4.74 28.93
CA ALA A 3 12.59 3.82 28.89
C ALA A 3 12.89 3.35 30.33
N LEU A 4 12.59 2.08 30.63
CA LEU A 4 12.73 1.48 31.96
C LEU A 4 13.26 0.06 31.83
N ARG A 5 13.78 -0.52 32.93
CA ARG A 5 14.18 -1.93 32.96
C ARG A 5 12.94 -2.85 32.89
N PRO A 6 13.08 -4.10 32.41
CA PRO A 6 11.95 -5.03 32.31
C PRO A 6 11.19 -5.26 33.63
N THR A 7 11.91 -5.31 34.76
CA THR A 7 11.33 -5.47 36.10
C THR A 7 10.49 -4.27 36.54
N GLU A 8 10.95 -3.06 36.22
CA GLU A 8 10.23 -1.81 36.48
C GLU A 8 9.02 -1.68 35.56
N TYR A 9 9.17 -2.12 34.31
CA TYR A 9 8.09 -2.23 33.34
C TYR A 9 6.94 -3.13 33.82
N ALA A 10 7.20 -4.16 34.63
CA ALA A 10 6.14 -5.00 35.18
C ALA A 10 5.25 -4.24 36.19
N ARG A 11 5.81 -3.27 36.92
CA ARG A 11 5.14 -2.54 38.02
C ARG A 11 4.27 -1.38 37.56
N ILE A 12 4.55 -0.79 36.40
CA ILE A 12 3.79 0.38 35.92
C ILE A 12 2.45 -0.01 35.29
N SER A 13 1.52 0.95 35.24
CA SER A 13 0.18 0.76 34.66
C SER A 13 0.22 0.64 33.13
N ARG A 14 -0.80 0.02 32.53
CA ARG A 14 -0.91 -0.13 31.07
C ARG A 14 -0.91 1.21 30.33
N ARG A 15 -1.59 2.23 30.89
CA ARG A 15 -1.66 3.59 30.29
C ARG A 15 -0.29 4.22 30.08
N GLN A 16 0.69 3.89 30.93
CA GLN A 16 2.05 4.39 30.81
C GLN A 16 2.88 3.62 29.76
N LYS A 17 2.53 2.35 29.49
CA LYS A 17 3.24 1.47 28.54
C LYS A 17 2.78 1.66 27.09
N THR A 18 1.53 2.08 26.87
CA THR A 18 0.90 2.05 25.54
C THR A 18 0.38 3.42 25.09
N VAL A 19 0.12 3.54 23.79
CA VAL A 19 -0.59 4.69 23.21
C VAL A 19 -1.80 4.16 22.45
N ASN A 20 -2.95 4.84 22.51
CA ASN A 20 -4.23 4.35 21.98
C ASN A 20 -4.36 4.35 20.44
N ARG A 21 -3.28 4.57 19.68
CA ARG A 21 -3.30 4.53 18.21
C ARG A 21 -2.86 3.16 17.67
N ALA A 22 -3.14 2.89 16.39
CA ALA A 22 -2.57 1.75 15.68
C ALA A 22 -1.03 1.76 15.74
N TYR A 23 -0.43 0.60 16.01
CA TYR A 23 1.02 0.46 16.29
C TYR A 23 1.52 1.40 17.40
N GLY A 24 0.66 1.69 18.38
CA GLY A 24 0.96 2.54 19.52
C GLY A 24 2.16 2.00 20.31
N GLY A 25 3.05 2.91 20.71
CA GLY A 25 4.26 2.57 21.45
C GLY A 25 5.40 1.96 20.62
N SER A 26 5.10 1.25 19.54
CA SER A 26 6.12 0.66 18.65
C SER A 26 6.50 1.55 17.47
N ARG A 27 5.60 2.42 16.99
CA ARG A 27 5.85 3.33 15.86
C ARG A 27 5.48 4.77 16.19
N CYS A 28 6.19 5.70 15.56
CA CYS A 28 5.95 7.14 15.66
C CYS A 28 4.63 7.54 14.99
N ALA A 29 4.07 8.71 15.33
CA ALA A 29 2.79 9.16 14.74
C ALA A 29 2.89 9.35 13.22
N ASN A 30 3.98 9.97 12.74
CA ASN A 30 4.21 10.19 11.31
C ASN A 30 4.31 8.87 10.55
N CYS A 31 5.08 7.93 11.09
CA CYS A 31 5.24 6.57 10.58
C CYS A 31 3.90 5.83 10.40
N VAL A 32 2.96 6.03 11.31
CA VAL A 32 1.62 5.42 11.25
C VAL A 32 0.77 6.09 10.17
N ARG A 33 0.81 7.43 10.08
CA ARG A 33 0.12 8.18 9.01
C ARG A 33 0.61 7.75 7.63
N ASP A 34 1.92 7.70 7.43
CA ASP A 34 2.52 7.32 6.14
C ASP A 34 2.12 5.90 5.73
N ARG A 35 2.05 4.96 6.69
CA ARG A 35 1.58 3.59 6.43
C ARG A 35 0.12 3.55 6.00
N ILE A 36 -0.74 4.31 6.67
CA ILE A 36 -2.18 4.36 6.37
C ILE A 36 -2.38 4.96 4.98
N VAL A 37 -1.78 6.12 4.71
CA VAL A 37 -1.90 6.80 3.42
C VAL A 37 -1.32 5.96 2.29
N ARG A 38 -0.13 5.39 2.48
CA ARG A 38 0.49 4.51 1.47
C ARG A 38 -0.38 3.28 1.18
N ALA A 39 -0.89 2.61 2.21
CA ALA A 39 -1.74 1.44 2.04
C ALA A 39 -3.01 1.78 1.25
N PHE A 40 -3.67 2.88 1.61
CA PHE A 40 -4.85 3.37 0.92
C PHE A 40 -4.56 3.64 -0.57
N LEU A 41 -3.57 4.48 -0.87
CA LEU A 41 -3.25 4.85 -2.25
C LEU A 41 -2.82 3.66 -3.12
N ILE A 42 -2.10 2.68 -2.55
CA ILE A 42 -1.70 1.48 -3.29
C ILE A 42 -2.92 0.61 -3.62
N GLU A 43 -3.86 0.44 -2.69
CA GLU A 43 -5.09 -0.31 -2.96
C GLU A 43 -5.97 0.39 -4.00
N GLU A 44 -6.14 1.71 -3.91
CA GLU A 44 -6.85 2.49 -4.92
C GLU A 44 -6.23 2.33 -6.32
N GLN A 45 -4.90 2.45 -6.43
CA GLN A 45 -4.20 2.21 -7.68
C GLN A 45 -4.36 0.78 -8.20
N LYS A 46 -4.40 -0.23 -7.32
CA LYS A 46 -4.64 -1.63 -7.71
C LYS A 46 -6.05 -1.79 -8.28
N ILE A 47 -7.07 -1.17 -7.67
CA ILE A 47 -8.45 -1.22 -8.14
C ILE A 47 -8.56 -0.55 -9.51
N VAL A 48 -8.05 0.67 -9.66
CA VAL A 48 -8.05 1.40 -10.95
C VAL A 48 -7.39 0.57 -12.05
N LYS A 49 -6.21 -0.02 -11.77
CA LYS A 49 -5.51 -0.89 -12.73
C LYS A 49 -6.34 -2.13 -13.11
N LYS A 50 -7.10 -2.72 -12.18
CA LYS A 50 -7.98 -3.86 -12.46
C LYS A 50 -9.16 -3.44 -13.33
N VAL A 51 -9.80 -2.31 -13.03
CA VAL A 51 -10.94 -1.79 -13.78
C VAL A 51 -10.55 -1.45 -15.22
N ILE A 52 -9.44 -0.73 -15.43
CA ILE A 52 -8.94 -0.42 -16.79
C ILE A 52 -8.68 -1.70 -17.58
N LYS A 53 -8.04 -2.71 -16.96
CA LYS A 53 -7.80 -4.01 -17.61
C LYS A 53 -9.10 -4.75 -17.94
N ALA A 54 -10.12 -4.67 -17.08
CA ALA A 54 -11.42 -5.29 -17.33
C ALA A 54 -12.19 -4.60 -18.46
N GLN A 55 -12.20 -3.27 -18.48
CA GLN A 55 -12.81 -2.48 -19.56
C GLN A 55 -12.13 -2.73 -20.92
N ALA A 56 -10.79 -2.79 -20.95
CA ALA A 56 -10.05 -3.11 -22.18
C ALA A 56 -10.33 -4.53 -22.71
N LYS A 57 -10.67 -5.48 -21.83
CA LYS A 57 -11.09 -6.84 -22.21
C LYS A 57 -12.53 -6.87 -22.71
N ASN A 58 -13.43 -6.12 -22.07
CA ASN A 58 -14.86 -6.08 -22.42
C ASN A 58 -15.14 -5.20 -23.65
N ALA A 59 -14.27 -4.23 -23.99
CA ALA A 59 -14.37 -3.40 -25.19
C ALA A 59 -13.90 -4.09 -26.48
N LYS A 60 -13.51 -5.38 -26.43
CA LYS A 60 -13.31 -6.21 -27.63
C LYS A 60 -14.52 -7.13 -27.84
N PRO A 61 -15.56 -6.60 -28.48
CA PRO A 61 -15.98 -7.21 -29.74
C PRO A 61 -16.01 -6.15 -30.86
N VAL A 62 -15.70 -6.60 -32.08
CA VAL A 62 -15.80 -5.88 -33.36
C VAL A 62 -14.51 -5.19 -33.85
N LYS A 63 -13.91 -5.89 -34.84
CA LYS A 63 -12.98 -5.50 -35.93
C LYS A 63 -11.48 -5.69 -35.72
N ALA A 64 -10.99 -6.80 -36.28
CA ALA A 64 -9.74 -6.81 -37.03
C ALA A 64 -9.86 -5.87 -38.25
N PRO A 65 -8.76 -5.22 -38.65
CA PRO A 65 -8.14 -5.65 -39.90
C PRO A 65 -6.61 -5.83 -39.83
N LYS A 66 -6.12 -6.55 -40.84
CA LYS A 66 -4.79 -7.11 -41.04
C LYS A 66 -3.74 -6.06 -41.46
N ALA A 67 -2.49 -6.35 -41.06
CA ALA A 67 -1.20 -6.21 -41.76
C ALA A 67 -0.73 -4.85 -42.34
N LYS A 68 0.53 -4.50 -41.98
CA LYS A 68 1.63 -3.84 -42.74
C LYS A 68 2.72 -3.46 -41.71
N SER A 69 4.04 -3.61 -41.82
CA SER A 69 4.99 -4.32 -42.68
C SER A 69 6.41 -3.88 -42.19
N SER A 70 7.40 -4.78 -42.22
CA SER A 70 8.87 -4.53 -42.38
C SER A 70 9.73 -3.75 -41.33
N LYS A 71 10.49 -4.52 -40.51
CA LYS A 71 11.97 -4.54 -40.18
C LYS A 71 12.90 -3.30 -40.45
N PRO A 72 14.13 -3.19 -39.87
CA PRO A 72 14.89 -4.07 -38.94
C PRO A 72 15.70 -3.36 -37.80
N LYS A 73 16.46 -4.15 -37.01
CA LYS A 73 17.41 -3.79 -35.93
C LYS A 73 18.64 -2.96 -36.40
N ALA A 74 19.12 -2.04 -35.55
CA ALA A 74 20.52 -1.64 -35.28
C ALA A 74 20.45 -0.58 -34.14
N LYS A 75 21.30 -0.49 -33.12
CA LYS A 75 22.71 -0.83 -32.91
C LYS A 75 22.93 -1.09 -31.41
#